data_AF-A0A353QDH7-F1
#
_entry.id   AF-A0A353QDH7-F1
#
_cell.length_a   1.000
_cell.length_b   1.000
_cell.length_c   1.000
_cell.angle_alpha   90.00
_cell.angle_beta   90.00
_cell.angle_gamma   90.00
#
_symmetry.space_group_name_H-M   'P 1'
#
loop_
_entity.id
_entity.type
_entity.pdbx_description
1 polymer ?
#
loop_
_entity_poly.entity_id
_entity_poly.type
_entity_poly.pdbx_seq_one_letter_code
_entity_poly.pdbx_strand_id
1 'polypeptide(L)' 'MQIHWFPGHMAKAKREINELLKLVDLVLEVRDARIPVSSHNPDINRLTAGKERIIL' A
#
# COMPACT_ATOMS: atom_id res chain seq x y z
N MET A 1 -16.07 -8.44 -11.38
CA MET A 1 -15.01 -8.60 -12.39
C MET A 1 -13.68 -8.55 -11.66
N GLN A 2 -12.99 -9.69 -11.46
CA GLN A 2 -11.74 -9.75 -10.69
C GLN A 2 -10.57 -9.64 -11.68
N ILE A 3 -9.92 -8.49 -11.72
CA ILE A 3 -8.72 -8.28 -12.53
C ILE A 3 -7.56 -8.96 -11.79
N HIS A 4 -7.12 -10.13 -12.28
CA HIS A 4 -5.94 -10.82 -11.77
C HIS A 4 -4.68 -10.19 -12.38
N TRP A 5 -4.23 -9.08 -11.82
CA TRP A 5 -2.86 -8.61 -12.04
C TRP A 5 -1.93 -9.64 -11.40
N PHE A 6 -1.31 -10.50 -12.22
CA PHE A 6 -0.17 -11.35 -11.86
C PHE A 6 -0.14 -11.82 -10.38
N PRO A 7 -0.95 -12.82 -9.99
CA PRO A 7 -1.22 -13.15 -8.58
C PRO A 7 0.04 -13.38 -7.75
N GLY A 8 1.09 -13.97 -8.34
CA GLY A 8 2.37 -14.17 -7.67
C GLY A 8 3.12 -12.86 -7.35
N HIS A 9 3.09 -11.89 -8.27
CA HIS A 9 3.79 -10.61 -8.09
C HIS A 9 3.12 -9.74 -7.03
N MET A 10 1.78 -9.64 -7.05
CA MET A 10 1.04 -8.92 -6.01
C MET A 10 1.23 -9.56 -4.63
N ALA A 11 1.16 -10.89 -4.55
CA ALA A 11 1.38 -11.61 -3.29
C ALA A 11 2.81 -11.46 -2.76
N LYS A 12 3.82 -11.37 -3.65
CA LYS A 12 5.21 -11.10 -3.29
C LYS A 12 5.37 -9.67 -2.76
N ALA A 13 4.89 -8.67 -3.49
CA ALA A 13 4.96 -7.27 -3.06
C ALA A 13 4.26 -7.05 -1.71
N LYS A 14 3.09 -7.66 -1.51
CA LYS A 14 2.36 -7.60 -0.23
C LYS A 14 3.17 -8.19 0.93
N ARG A 15 3.89 -9.29 0.70
CA ARG A 15 4.78 -9.89 1.71
C ARG A 15 5.96 -8.96 2.01
N GLU A 16 6.62 -8.44 0.98
CA GLU A 16 7.76 -7.52 1.14
C GLU A 16 7.37 -6.24 1.91
N ILE A 17 6.22 -5.64 1.58
CA ILE A 17 5.69 -4.49 2.32
C ILE A 17 5.48 -4.82 3.79
N ASN A 18 4.88 -5.97 4.12
CA ASN A 18 4.66 -6.36 5.52
C ASN A 18 5.97 -6.51 6.31
N GLU A 19 7.03 -7.03 5.70
CA GLU A 19 8.33 -7.13 6.36
C GLU A 19 8.98 -5.76 6.54
N LEU A 20 8.90 -4.87 5.54
CA LEU A 20 9.41 -3.50 5.64
C LEU A 20 8.68 -2.68 6.72
N LEU A 21 7.36 -2.86 6.85
CA LEU A 21 6.55 -2.13 7.84
C LEU A 21 6.96 -2.41 9.29
N LYS A 22 7.57 -3.56 9.57
CA LYS A 22 8.10 -3.89 10.91
C LYS A 22 9.34 -3.06 11.27
N LEU A 23 10.03 -2.53 10.27
CA LEU A 23 11.32 -1.85 10.41
C LEU A 23 11.20 -0.32 10.43
N VAL A 24 10.01 0.22 10.22
CA VAL A 24 9.77 1.67 10.11
C VAL A 24 8.69 2.14 11.08
N ASP A 25 8.80 3.39 11.52
CA ASP A 25 7.83 4.00 12.43
C ASP A 25 6.72 4.76 11.69
N LEU A 26 7.00 5.23 10.48
CA LEU A 26 6.14 6.10 9.68
C LEU A 26 6.03 5.60 8.24
N VAL A 27 4.84 5.73 7.66
CA VAL A 27 4.58 5.46 6.24
C VAL A 27 4.30 6.75 5.48
N LEU A 28 4.98 6.94 4.35
CA LEU A 28 4.69 7.99 3.38
C LEU A 28 3.97 7.36 2.18
N GLU A 29 2.69 7.69 2.00
CA GLU A 29 1.90 7.25 0.85
C GLU A 29 1.87 8.35 -0.22
N VAL A 30 2.62 8.16 -1.31
CA VAL A 30 2.64 9.10 -2.44
C VAL A 30 1.46 8.82 -3.37
N ARG A 31 0.70 9.85 -3.70
CA ARG A 31 -0.48 9.78 -4.57
C ARG A 31 -0.39 10.76 -5.74
N ASP A 32 -1.28 10.55 -6.71
CA ASP A 32 -1.48 11.50 -7.79
C ASP A 32 -2.48 12.57 -7.33
N ALA A 33 -2.02 13.82 -7.21
CA ALA A 33 -2.83 14.96 -6.77
C ALA A 33 -4.06 15.22 -7.67
N ARG A 34 -4.05 14.77 -8.93
CA ARG A 34 -5.19 14.92 -9.86
C ARG A 34 -6.34 13.98 -9.51
N ILE A 35 -6.03 12.83 -8.92
CA ILE A 35 -6.99 11.76 -8.62
C ILE A 35 -6.67 11.07 -7.27
N PRO A 36 -6.62 11.82 -6.16
CA PRO A 36 -6.04 11.33 -4.89
C PRO A 36 -6.83 10.18 -4.25
N VAL A 37 -8.12 10.04 -4.59
CA VAL A 37 -8.95 8.92 -4.15
C VAL A 37 -8.74 7.70 -5.04
N SER A 38 -8.66 7.89 -6.36
CA SER A 38 -8.56 6.78 -7.31
C SER A 38 -7.15 6.20 -7.43
N SER A 39 -6.10 6.99 -7.17
CA SER A 39 -4.72 6.51 -7.15
C SER A 39 -4.35 5.74 -5.88
N HIS A 40 -5.26 5.68 -4.90
CA HIS A 40 -5.06 4.94 -3.66
C HIS A 40 -5.08 3.43 -3.90
N ASN A 41 -4.15 2.71 -3.28
CA ASN A 41 -4.22 1.25 -3.24
C ASN A 41 -5.15 0.78 -2.09
N PRO A 42 -6.27 0.11 -2.38
CA PRO A 42 -7.25 -0.30 -1.36
C PRO A 42 -6.67 -1.19 -0.25
N ASP A 43 -5.62 -1.96 -0.54
CA ASP A 43 -4.97 -2.84 0.43
C ASP A 43 -4.12 -2.07 1.45
N ILE A 44 -3.66 -0.86 1.12
CA ILE A 44 -2.72 -0.10 1.96
C ILE A 44 -3.31 0.26 3.32
N ASN A 45 -4.60 0.56 3.40
CA ASN A 45 -5.25 0.84 4.69
C ASN A 45 -5.16 -0.34 5.65
N ARG A 46 -5.31 -1.56 5.14
CA ARG A 46 -5.19 -2.76 5.96
C ARG A 46 -3.73 -3.07 6.29
N LEU A 47 -2.82 -2.90 5.32
CA LEU A 47 -1.41 -3.22 5.50
C LEU A 47 -0.73 -2.29 6.51
N THR A 48 -1.09 -1.00 6.49
CA THR A 48 -0.47 0.04 7.33
C THR A 48 -1.24 0.30 8.63
N ALA A 49 -2.20 -0.57 8.98
CA ALA A 49 -2.99 -0.43 10.20
C ALA A 49 -2.09 -0.43 11.44
N GLY A 50 -2.22 0.60 12.29
CA GLY A 50 -1.42 0.79 13.50
C GLY A 50 -0.06 1.45 13.27
N LYS A 51 0.23 1.97 12.07
CA LYS A 51 1.37 2.84 11.79
C LYS A 51 0.90 4.26 11.52
N GLU A 52 1.69 5.24 11.95
CA GLU A 52 1.49 6.62 11.56
C GLU A 52 1.68 6.74 10.04
N ARG A 53 0.85 7.57 9.39
CA ARG A 53 0.83 7.68 7.93
C ARG A 53 0.60 9.11 7.46
N ILE A 54 1.45 9.56 6.54
CA ILE A 54 1.30 10.84 5.83
C ILE A 54 1.03 10.54 4.35
N ILE A 55 0.08 11.25 3.76
CA ILE A 55 -0.24 11.18 2.33
C ILE A 55 0.37 12.40 1.65
N LEU A 56 1.17 12.17 0.61
CA LEU A 56 1.83 13.19 -0.21
C LEU A 56 1.21 13.23 -1.60
#